data_AF-A0A0R3DJT0-F1
#
_entry.id   AF-A0A0R3DJT0-F1
#
_cell.length_a   1.000
_cell.length_b   1.000
_cell.length_c   1.000
_cell.angle_alpha   90.00
_cell.angle_beta   90.00
_cell.angle_gamma   90.00
#
_symmetry.space_group_name_H-M   'P 1'
#
loop_
_entity.id
_entity.type
_entity.pdbx_description
1 polymer ?
#
loop_
_entity_poly.entity_id
_entity_poly.type
_entity_poly.pdbx_seq_one_letter_code
_entity_poly.pdbx_strand_id
1 'polypeptide(L)'
;MPFGCFYAAKGCGSKKTLLALEQARSDIARRRQRWRSWQAKLDPRRLVFIDETWIKTNMAPLRGWGPKGERVRSFTPHGHWQTLTFLGALRCDRLTAPCLFDGPINGECFRAYVQQVLVPQLQPGDIVIMDNLGSHKSAALRSLIKAAGARLWYLPPYSPDLNPIEQTFAKIKHWMRSAQKRTIHDICRHIGGLVTTILPDECSNYFENAGYASIKT
;
A
#
# COMPACT_ATOMS: atom_id res chain seq x y z
N MET A 1 -33.13 -49.81 -2.09
CA MET A 1 -32.23 -49.23 -1.08
C MET A 1 -31.48 -48.04 -1.69
N PRO A 2 -31.21 -46.98 -0.91
CA PRO A 2 -31.37 -45.60 -1.35
C PRO A 2 -30.09 -44.90 -1.85
N PHE A 3 -30.32 -43.89 -2.68
CA PHE A 3 -29.65 -42.57 -2.82
C PHE A 3 -28.18 -42.39 -2.40
N GLY A 4 -27.41 -41.84 -3.35
CA GLY A 4 -26.11 -41.19 -3.09
C GLY A 4 -25.81 -40.11 -4.13
N CYS A 5 -26.69 -39.10 -4.21
CA CYS A 5 -26.47 -37.90 -5.00
C CYS A 5 -25.29 -37.11 -4.42
N PHE A 6 -24.13 -37.14 -5.08
CA PHE A 6 -23.01 -36.28 -4.73
C PHE A 6 -23.36 -34.82 -5.06
N TYR A 7 -23.85 -34.08 -4.07
CA TYR A 7 -23.84 -32.62 -4.11
C TYR A 7 -22.39 -32.13 -4.13
N ALA A 8 -21.87 -31.82 -5.31
CA ALA A 8 -20.69 -30.97 -5.44
C ALA A 8 -21.11 -29.53 -5.11
N ALA A 9 -21.13 -29.19 -3.83
CA ALA A 9 -21.22 -27.81 -3.39
C ALA A 9 -20.00 -27.06 -3.96
N LYS A 10 -20.21 -26.31 -5.05
CA LYS A 10 -19.30 -25.24 -5.46
C LYS A 10 -19.37 -24.17 -4.38
N GLY A 11 -18.61 -24.37 -3.30
CA GLY A 11 -18.27 -23.31 -2.37
C GLY A 11 -17.50 -22.25 -3.14
N CYS A 12 -18.19 -21.20 -3.57
CA CYS A 12 -17.55 -19.97 -4.00
C CYS A 12 -16.73 -19.50 -2.80
N GLY A 13 -15.42 -19.72 -2.85
CA GLY A 13 -14.50 -19.30 -1.79
C GLY A 13 -14.40 -17.79 -1.76
N SER A 14 -15.40 -17.12 -1.22
CA SER A 14 -15.30 -15.71 -0.85
C SER A 14 -14.19 -15.61 0.19
N LYS A 15 -13.06 -15.03 -0.23
CA LYS A 15 -11.92 -14.78 0.64
C LYS A 15 -12.43 -13.96 1.83
N LYS A 16 -12.39 -14.53 3.04
CA LYS A 16 -12.83 -13.85 4.25
C LYS A 16 -11.93 -12.62 4.48
N THR A 17 -12.49 -11.43 4.39
CA THR A 17 -11.79 -10.20 4.77
C THR A 17 -11.69 -10.19 6.29
N LEU A 18 -10.49 -10.44 6.82
CA LEU A 18 -10.21 -10.32 8.24
C LEU A 18 -10.18 -8.83 8.58
N LEU A 19 -11.23 -8.33 9.22
CA LEU A 19 -11.26 -6.99 9.80
C LEU A 19 -10.67 -7.08 11.22
N ALA A 20 -9.79 -6.15 11.57
CA ALA A 20 -9.27 -6.09 12.94
C ALA A 20 -10.43 -5.85 13.91
N LEU A 21 -10.51 -6.60 15.01
CA LEU A 21 -11.57 -6.44 16.03
C LEU A 21 -11.64 -5.01 16.58
N GLU A 22 -10.50 -4.31 16.59
CA GLU A 22 -10.39 -2.91 16.97
C GLU A 22 -11.25 -1.98 16.10
N GLN A 23 -11.50 -2.34 14.83
CA GLN A 23 -12.39 -1.57 13.95
C GLN A 23 -13.83 -1.50 14.47
N ALA A 24 -14.27 -2.46 15.30
CA ALA A 24 -15.60 -2.49 15.88
C ALA A 24 -15.74 -1.63 17.15
N ARG A 25 -14.64 -1.07 17.69
CA ARG A 25 -14.70 -0.13 18.81
C ARG A 25 -15.47 1.12 18.37
N SER A 26 -16.39 1.59 19.22
CA SER A 26 -17.36 2.64 18.87
C SER A 26 -16.72 3.97 18.46
N ASP A 27 -15.55 4.28 19.00
CA ASP A 27 -14.74 5.45 18.64
C ASP A 27 -14.10 5.32 17.25
N ILE A 28 -13.58 4.14 16.91
CA ILE A 28 -12.98 3.86 15.59
C ILE A 28 -14.06 3.77 14.51
N ALA A 29 -15.17 3.11 14.81
CA ALA A 29 -16.34 3.04 13.92
C ALA A 29 -16.88 4.44 13.57
N ARG A 30 -16.99 5.33 14.57
CA ARG A 30 -17.40 6.73 14.35
C ARG A 30 -16.41 7.50 13.48
N ARG A 31 -15.11 7.34 13.70
CA ARG A 31 -14.06 7.97 12.87
C ARG A 31 -14.09 7.45 11.43
N ARG A 32 -14.30 6.14 11.23
CA ARG A 32 -14.46 5.51 9.91
C ARG A 32 -15.72 5.99 9.19
N GLN A 33 -16.86 6.08 9.87
CA GLN A 33 -18.11 6.61 9.30
C GLN A 33 -17.95 8.07 8.88
N ARG A 34 -17.30 8.88 9.73
CA ARG A 34 -16.95 10.26 9.37
C ARG A 34 -16.05 10.25 8.15
N TRP A 35 -14.95 9.50 8.13
CA TRP A 35 -14.08 9.45 6.95
C TRP A 35 -14.84 9.11 5.67
N ARG A 36 -15.68 8.07 5.68
CA ARG A 36 -16.51 7.65 4.54
C ARG A 36 -17.46 8.76 4.04
N SER A 37 -18.00 9.60 4.92
CA SER A 37 -18.83 10.74 4.48
C SER A 37 -18.05 11.85 3.80
N TRP A 38 -16.75 11.96 4.10
CA TRP A 38 -15.84 12.88 3.41
C TRP A 38 -15.28 12.28 2.12
N GLN A 39 -15.03 10.96 2.06
CA GLN A 39 -14.47 10.29 0.88
C GLN A 39 -15.20 10.64 -0.41
N ALA A 40 -16.54 10.65 -0.39
CA ALA A 40 -17.36 10.98 -1.57
C ALA A 40 -17.24 12.44 -2.05
N LYS A 41 -16.68 13.34 -1.23
CA LYS A 41 -16.53 14.78 -1.51
C LYS A 41 -15.10 15.18 -1.87
N LEU A 42 -14.15 14.25 -1.77
CA LEU A 42 -12.75 14.51 -2.06
C LEU A 42 -12.49 14.35 -3.55
N ASP A 43 -11.80 15.32 -4.14
CA ASP A 43 -11.28 15.22 -5.50
C ASP A 43 -10.09 14.22 -5.51
N PRO A 44 -10.22 13.06 -6.18
CA PRO A 44 -9.19 12.03 -6.21
C PRO A 44 -7.85 12.52 -6.76
N ARG A 45 -7.87 13.53 -7.65
CA ARG A 45 -6.67 14.09 -8.28
C ARG A 45 -5.79 14.87 -7.30
N ARG A 46 -6.38 15.35 -6.20
CA ARG A 46 -5.68 16.08 -5.15
C ARG A 46 -5.20 15.18 -4.03
N LEU A 47 -5.58 13.90 -4.00
CA LEU A 47 -5.19 13.01 -2.91
C LEU A 47 -3.83 12.37 -3.19
N VAL A 48 -2.98 12.39 -2.17
CA VAL A 48 -1.65 11.80 -2.19
C VAL A 48 -1.54 10.86 -0.99
N PHE A 49 -1.65 9.55 -1.22
CA PHE A 49 -1.54 8.56 -0.15
C PHE A 49 -0.08 8.19 0.05
N ILE A 50 0.41 8.26 1.28
CA ILE A 50 1.80 7.92 1.62
C ILE A 50 1.78 6.83 2.66
N ASP A 51 2.62 5.84 2.42
CA ASP A 51 2.77 4.72 3.32
C ASP A 51 4.15 4.07 3.12
N GLU A 52 4.48 3.16 4.02
CA GLU A 52 5.72 2.41 4.05
C GLU A 52 5.46 0.92 4.03
N THR A 53 6.33 0.17 3.35
CA THR A 53 6.22 -1.28 3.32
C THR A 53 7.58 -1.94 3.39
N TRP A 54 7.63 -3.04 4.11
CA TRP A 54 8.84 -3.82 4.29
C TRP A 54 9.07 -4.74 3.08
N ILE A 55 10.23 -4.60 2.47
CA ILE A 55 10.72 -5.47 1.39
C ILE A 55 11.86 -6.31 1.93
N LYS A 56 11.63 -7.62 2.11
CA LYS A 56 12.66 -8.58 2.52
C LYS A 56 13.36 -9.18 1.30
N THR A 57 14.68 -9.34 1.41
CA THR A 57 15.54 -9.99 0.41
C THR A 57 15.28 -11.50 0.24
N ASN A 58 14.52 -12.12 1.14
CA ASN A 58 14.15 -13.54 1.08
C ASN A 58 12.79 -13.82 0.43
N MET A 59 12.19 -12.81 -0.18
CA MET A 59 10.89 -12.95 -0.81
C MET A 59 10.95 -13.90 -2.00
N ALA A 60 10.28 -15.04 -1.86
CA ALA A 60 10.04 -16.00 -2.93
C ALA A 60 8.54 -16.13 -3.24
N PRO A 61 8.16 -16.64 -4.42
CA PRO A 61 6.76 -16.86 -4.76
C PRO A 61 6.10 -17.81 -3.77
N LEU A 62 4.97 -17.41 -3.18
CA LEU A 62 4.22 -18.25 -2.24
C LEU A 62 3.47 -19.41 -2.93
N ARG A 63 3.31 -19.32 -4.25
CA ARG A 63 2.60 -20.29 -5.09
C ARG A 63 3.34 -20.41 -6.41
N GLY A 64 3.39 -21.61 -6.96
CA GLY A 64 3.93 -21.89 -8.29
C GLY A 64 3.01 -22.86 -9.03
N TRP A 65 3.15 -22.89 -10.34
CA TRP A 65 2.42 -23.81 -11.21
C TRP A 65 3.27 -25.05 -11.47
N GLY A 66 2.66 -26.24 -11.41
CA GLY A 66 3.33 -27.51 -11.66
C GLY A 66 2.33 -28.59 -12.06
N PRO A 67 2.82 -29.78 -12.44
CA PRO A 67 1.97 -30.90 -12.80
C PRO A 67 0.95 -31.22 -11.70
N LYS A 68 -0.29 -31.52 -12.10
CA LYS A 68 -1.37 -31.84 -11.16
C LYS A 68 -0.97 -33.07 -10.34
N GLY A 69 -0.79 -32.89 -9.03
CA GLY A 69 -0.40 -33.96 -8.10
C GLY A 69 1.05 -33.86 -7.60
N GLU A 70 1.87 -32.98 -8.17
CA GLU A 70 3.25 -32.79 -7.75
C GLU A 70 3.43 -31.52 -6.90
N ARG A 71 4.26 -31.61 -5.85
CA ARG A 71 4.63 -30.43 -5.06
C ARG A 71 5.64 -29.60 -5.85
N VAL A 72 5.28 -28.34 -6.15
CA VAL A 72 6.21 -27.35 -6.71
C VAL A 72 7.29 -27.04 -5.69
N ARG A 73 8.54 -27.38 -6.00
CA ARG A 73 9.71 -27.10 -5.16
C ARG A 73 10.26 -25.72 -5.51
N SER A 74 10.40 -24.85 -4.52
CA SER A 74 11.08 -23.56 -4.63
C SER A 74 12.25 -23.49 -3.67
N PHE A 75 13.37 -22.95 -4.12
CA PHE A 75 14.57 -22.76 -3.28
C PHE A 75 14.56 -21.34 -2.72
N THR A 76 14.52 -21.20 -1.40
CA THR A 76 14.81 -19.94 -0.71
C THR A 76 16.22 -19.99 -0.13
N PRO A 77 17.00 -18.88 -0.15
CA PRO A 77 18.31 -18.85 0.48
C PRO A 77 18.24 -19.22 1.97
N HIS A 78 19.36 -19.61 2.57
CA HIS A 78 19.48 -19.93 4.01
C HIS A 78 20.62 -19.07 4.60
N GLY A 79 20.45 -17.74 4.64
CA GLY A 79 21.51 -16.79 5.01
C GLY A 79 20.98 -15.45 5.57
N HIS A 80 21.87 -14.55 6.01
CA HIS A 80 21.52 -13.27 6.65
C HIS A 80 20.58 -12.42 5.78
N TRP A 81 19.44 -12.01 6.35
CA TRP A 81 18.37 -11.33 5.64
C TRP A 81 18.44 -9.83 5.88
N GLN A 82 18.46 -9.05 4.80
CA GLN A 82 18.24 -7.60 4.88
C GLN A 82 16.75 -7.30 4.70
N THR A 83 16.23 -6.44 5.57
CA THR A 83 14.89 -5.88 5.48
C THR A 83 15.02 -4.44 5.03
N LEU A 84 14.52 -4.14 3.83
CA LEU A 84 14.48 -2.80 3.27
C LEU A 84 13.13 -2.17 3.57
N THR A 85 13.12 -0.85 3.77
CA THR A 85 11.88 -0.08 3.88
C THR A 85 11.64 0.66 2.58
N PHE A 86 10.53 0.35 1.91
CA PHE A 86 10.09 1.08 0.73
C PHE A 86 9.02 2.09 1.11
N LEU A 87 9.25 3.34 0.73
CA LEU A 87 8.28 4.41 0.83
C LEU A 87 7.85 4.83 -0.56
N GLY A 88 6.57 5.21 -0.68
CA GLY A 88 6.04 5.77 -1.90
C GLY A 88 4.82 6.62 -1.63
N ALA A 89 4.45 7.40 -2.63
CA ALA A 89 3.26 8.22 -2.62
C ALA A 89 2.36 7.86 -3.81
N LEU A 90 1.14 7.39 -3.57
CA LEU A 90 0.18 7.05 -4.61
C LEU A 90 -0.74 8.24 -4.91
N ARG A 91 -0.81 8.63 -6.18
CA ARG A 91 -1.82 9.51 -6.75
C ARG A 91 -2.78 8.70 -7.62
N CYS A 92 -3.90 9.30 -8.02
CA CYS A 92 -4.87 8.63 -8.87
C CYS A 92 -4.32 8.25 -10.25
N ASP A 93 -3.24 8.89 -10.71
CA ASP A 93 -2.63 8.71 -12.02
C ASP A 93 -1.27 8.01 -11.99
N ARG A 94 -0.57 7.99 -10.85
CA ARG A 94 0.79 7.43 -10.76
C ARG A 94 1.22 7.13 -9.33
N LEU A 95 2.22 6.25 -9.21
CA LEU A 95 3.05 6.15 -8.01
C LEU A 95 4.23 7.14 -8.14
N THR A 96 4.35 8.07 -7.21
CA THR A 96 5.41 9.08 -7.14
C THR A 96 6.23 8.93 -5.87
N ALA A 97 7.34 9.67 -5.80
CA ALA A 97 8.27 9.70 -4.67
C ALA A 97 8.71 8.29 -4.17
N PRO A 98 9.07 7.32 -5.03
CA PRO A 98 9.58 6.04 -4.54
C PRO A 98 10.94 6.24 -3.86
N CYS A 99 11.10 5.72 -2.64
CA CYS A 99 12.35 5.77 -1.89
C CYS A 99 12.59 4.45 -1.15
N LEU A 100 13.84 3.98 -1.14
CA LEU A 100 14.22 2.72 -0.50
C LEU A 100 15.28 2.99 0.56
N PHE A 101 15.05 2.51 1.77
CA PHE A 101 15.98 2.57 2.89
C PHE A 101 16.49 1.17 3.23
N ASP A 102 17.77 1.08 3.60
CA ASP A 102 18.37 -0.14 4.13
C ASP A 102 18.15 -0.20 5.65
N GLY A 103 17.21 -1.05 6.08
CA GLY A 103 16.82 -1.19 7.48
C GLY A 103 15.58 -0.39 7.89
N PRO A 104 15.26 -0.42 9.21
CA PRO A 104 14.11 0.29 9.75
C PRO A 104 14.30 1.79 9.73
N ILE A 105 13.27 2.51 9.31
CA ILE A 105 13.29 3.96 9.31
C ILE A 105 12.97 4.49 10.72
N ASN A 106 13.66 5.57 11.11
CA ASN A 106 13.28 6.37 12.26
C ASN A 106 12.50 7.62 11.80
N GLY A 107 11.98 8.41 12.75
CA GLY A 107 11.22 9.62 12.43
C GLY A 107 12.03 10.68 11.66
N GLU A 108 13.36 10.68 11.77
CA GLU A 108 14.24 11.61 11.06
C GLU A 108 14.40 11.23 9.59
N CYS A 109 14.61 9.94 9.28
CA CYS A 109 14.64 9.41 7.91
C CYS A 109 13.30 9.67 7.22
N PHE A 110 12.18 9.43 7.91
CA PHE A 110 10.86 9.73 7.38
C PHE A 110 10.67 11.22 7.10
N ARG A 111 11.13 12.09 8.00
CA ARG A 111 11.12 13.55 7.78
C ARG A 111 11.97 13.96 6.58
N ALA A 112 13.17 13.40 6.45
CA ALA A 112 14.06 13.67 5.31
C ALA A 112 13.40 13.25 4.00
N TYR A 113 12.77 12.07 3.96
CA TYR A 113 11.98 11.61 2.82
C TYR A 113 10.86 12.61 2.47
N VAL A 114 10.08 13.04 3.45
CA VAL A 114 8.99 14.01 3.22
C VAL A 114 9.54 15.33 2.68
N GLN A 115 10.61 15.85 3.27
CA GLN A 115 11.18 17.13 2.87
C GLN A 115 11.84 17.10 1.49
N GLN A 116 12.63 16.05 1.20
CA GLN A 116 13.51 16.00 0.03
C GLN A 116 12.88 15.30 -1.17
N VAL A 117 11.96 14.36 -0.94
CA VAL A 117 11.39 13.51 -2.00
C VAL A 117 9.91 13.83 -2.22
N LEU A 118 9.12 13.90 -1.16
CA LEU A 118 7.69 14.14 -1.28
C LEU A 118 7.36 15.59 -1.62
N VAL A 119 7.81 16.55 -0.82
CA VAL A 119 7.43 17.97 -0.94
C VAL A 119 7.67 18.52 -2.35
N PRO A 120 8.78 18.22 -3.04
CA PRO A 120 8.98 18.66 -4.43
C PRO A 120 7.96 18.11 -5.44
N GLN A 121 7.22 17.05 -5.09
CA GLN A 121 6.19 16.42 -5.92
C GLN A 121 4.77 16.91 -5.58
N LEU A 122 4.63 17.76 -4.56
CA LEU A 122 3.33 18.31 -4.15
C LEU A 122 2.99 19.58 -4.93
N GLN A 123 1.69 19.82 -5.05
CA GLN A 123 1.08 20.99 -5.65
C GLN A 123 0.17 21.68 -4.63
N PRO A 124 0.01 23.01 -4.71
CA PRO A 124 -0.92 23.73 -3.86
C PRO A 124 -2.34 23.14 -3.97
N GLY A 125 -2.97 22.87 -2.82
CA GLY A 125 -4.29 22.26 -2.74
C GLY A 125 -4.30 20.73 -2.64
N ASP A 126 -3.15 20.07 -2.75
CA ASP A 126 -3.04 18.64 -2.47
C ASP A 126 -3.43 18.29 -1.02
N ILE A 127 -3.89 17.07 -0.83
CA ILE A 127 -4.21 16.47 0.45
C ILE A 127 -3.35 15.22 0.60
N VAL A 128 -2.30 15.36 1.40
CA VAL A 128 -1.44 14.24 1.82
C VAL A 128 -2.18 13.44 2.88
N ILE A 129 -2.37 12.16 2.62
CA ILE A 129 -3.04 11.21 3.52
C ILE A 129 -2.02 10.15 3.94
N MET A 130 -1.90 9.93 5.25
CA MET A 130 -1.04 8.88 5.81
C MET A 130 -1.75 8.15 6.95
N ASP A 131 -1.19 7.01 7.37
CA ASP A 131 -1.69 6.27 8.52
C ASP A 131 -1.57 7.08 9.83
N ASN A 132 -2.16 6.57 10.91
CA ASN A 132 -2.23 7.27 12.19
C ASN A 132 -1.14 6.82 13.19
N LEU A 133 0.01 6.35 12.72
CA LEU A 133 1.11 5.91 13.60
C LEU A 133 1.78 7.10 14.32
N GLY A 134 2.32 6.85 15.51
CA GLY A 134 3.03 7.87 16.28
C GLY A 134 4.27 8.44 15.58
N SER A 135 4.99 7.60 14.81
CA SER A 135 6.17 7.97 14.03
C SER A 135 5.89 9.05 12.99
N HIS A 136 4.67 9.10 12.44
CA HIS A 136 4.28 10.06 11.42
C HIS A 136 3.73 11.38 11.99
N LYS A 137 3.53 11.47 13.31
CA LYS A 137 2.98 12.66 13.97
C LYS A 137 4.07 13.60 14.44
N SER A 138 4.72 14.26 13.49
CA SER A 138 5.63 15.36 13.79
C SER A 138 5.01 16.71 13.41
N ALA A 139 5.07 17.68 14.32
CA ALA A 139 4.71 19.07 14.02
C ALA A 139 5.51 19.62 12.82
N ALA A 140 6.76 19.17 12.67
CA ALA A 140 7.61 19.55 11.55
C ALA A 140 7.06 19.06 10.20
N LEU A 141 6.51 17.84 10.13
CA LEU A 141 5.92 17.30 8.90
C LEU A 141 4.71 18.13 8.45
N ARG A 142 3.86 18.51 9.41
CA ARG A 142 2.71 19.37 9.12
C ARG A 142 3.15 20.73 8.58
N SER A 143 4.20 21.33 9.16
CA SER A 143 4.72 22.61 8.69
C SER A 143 5.33 22.51 7.29
N LEU A 144 6.07 21.45 6.99
CA LEU A 144 6.66 21.21 5.66
C LEU A 144 5.58 21.07 4.57
N ILE A 145 4.57 20.23 4.82
CA ILE A 145 3.47 20.01 3.87
C ILE A 145 2.65 21.29 3.69
N LYS A 146 2.39 22.03 4.78
CA LYS A 146 1.69 23.32 4.71
C LYS A 146 2.48 24.38 3.93
N ALA A 147 3.81 24.41 4.07
CA ALA A 147 4.67 25.32 3.33
C ALA A 147 4.62 25.06 1.81
N ALA A 148 4.37 23.81 1.40
CA ALA A 148 4.12 23.45 0.00
C ALA A 148 2.70 23.80 -0.49
N GLY A 149 1.86 24.41 0.35
CA GLY A 149 0.46 24.70 0.01
C GLY A 149 -0.48 23.49 0.09
N ALA A 150 -0.02 22.37 0.64
CA ALA A 150 -0.79 21.14 0.79
C ALA A 150 -1.34 20.96 2.21
N ARG A 151 -2.27 20.03 2.39
CA ARG A 151 -2.92 19.71 3.67
C ARG A 151 -2.52 18.29 4.10
N LEU A 152 -2.27 18.10 5.40
CA LEU A 152 -1.96 16.79 5.97
C LEU A 152 -3.18 16.21 6.69
N TRP A 153 -3.64 15.04 6.26
CA TRP A 153 -4.77 14.29 6.82
C TRP A 153 -4.28 12.92 7.30
N TYR A 154 -4.92 12.40 8.34
CA TYR A 154 -4.61 11.08 8.90
C TYR A 154 -5.79 10.15 8.74
N LEU A 155 -5.52 8.91 8.30
CA LEU A 155 -6.53 7.87 8.23
C LEU A 155 -7.06 7.52 9.63
N PRO A 156 -8.31 7.02 9.72
CA PRO A 156 -8.76 6.39 10.95
C PRO A 156 -7.84 5.20 11.30
N PRO A 157 -7.53 4.97 12.58
CA PRO A 157 -6.72 3.82 12.99
C PRO A 157 -7.26 2.49 12.46
N TYR A 158 -6.37 1.53 12.20
CA TYR A 158 -6.71 0.18 11.72
C TYR A 158 -7.57 0.16 10.46
N SER A 159 -7.37 1.09 9.53
CA SER A 159 -8.18 1.23 8.31
C SER A 159 -7.40 1.05 7.00
N PRO A 160 -6.70 -0.10 6.81
CA PRO A 160 -5.95 -0.35 5.58
C PRO A 160 -6.86 -0.45 4.35
N ASP A 161 -8.15 -0.78 4.53
CA ASP A 161 -9.15 -0.81 3.46
C ASP A 161 -9.43 0.57 2.84
N LEU A 162 -9.12 1.65 3.57
CA LEU A 162 -9.28 3.03 3.12
C LEU A 162 -8.00 3.60 2.50
N ASN A 163 -6.94 2.79 2.42
CA ASN A 163 -5.63 3.19 1.91
C ASN A 163 -5.33 2.51 0.56
N PRO A 164 -5.51 3.18 -0.59
CA PRO A 164 -5.33 2.56 -1.91
C PRO A 164 -3.88 2.10 -2.17
N ILE A 165 -2.87 2.75 -1.55
CA ILE A 165 -1.46 2.40 -1.72
C ILE A 165 -1.14 0.96 -1.26
N GLU A 166 -1.92 0.40 -0.34
CA GLU A 166 -1.76 -0.98 0.11
C GLU A 166 -1.95 -1.99 -1.04
N GLN A 167 -2.86 -1.70 -1.98
CA GLN A 167 -3.05 -2.53 -3.17
C GLN A 167 -1.82 -2.45 -4.10
N THR A 168 -1.29 -1.24 -4.31
CA THR A 168 -0.06 -1.02 -5.08
C THR A 168 1.13 -1.74 -4.44
N PHE A 169 1.29 -1.65 -3.13
CA PHE A 169 2.34 -2.33 -2.38
C PHE A 169 2.19 -3.85 -2.40
N ALA A 170 0.97 -4.39 -2.35
CA ALA A 170 0.74 -5.81 -2.52
C ALA A 170 1.22 -6.30 -3.90
N LYS A 171 0.98 -5.51 -4.95
CA LYS A 171 1.45 -5.80 -6.31
C LYS A 171 2.98 -5.71 -6.43
N ILE A 172 3.59 -4.64 -5.90
CA ILE A 172 5.06 -4.50 -5.87
C ILE A 172 5.68 -5.70 -5.13
N LYS A 173 5.17 -6.07 -3.95
CA LYS A 173 5.65 -7.23 -3.19
C LYS A 173 5.50 -8.53 -3.99
N HIS A 174 4.43 -8.69 -4.77
CA HIS A 174 4.24 -9.86 -5.63
C HIS A 174 5.29 -9.94 -6.75
N TRP A 175 5.57 -8.81 -7.42
CA TRP A 175 6.60 -8.74 -8.45
C TRP A 175 8.01 -8.94 -7.87
N MET A 176 8.30 -8.36 -6.71
CA MET A 176 9.56 -8.58 -6.00
C MET A 176 9.78 -10.06 -5.65
N ARG A 177 8.72 -10.76 -5.18
CA ARG A 177 8.76 -12.22 -4.94
C ARG A 177 9.06 -13.01 -6.20
N SER A 178 8.54 -12.56 -7.34
CA SER A 178 8.74 -13.23 -8.63
C SER A 178 10.16 -13.00 -9.16
N ALA A 179 10.71 -11.80 -8.97
CA ALA A 179 12.02 -11.41 -9.47
C ALA A 179 13.20 -12.00 -8.66
N GLN A 180 12.99 -12.36 -7.39
CA GLN A 180 13.98 -12.98 -6.50
C GLN A 180 15.35 -12.26 -6.49
N LYS A 181 15.34 -10.93 -6.60
CA LYS A 181 16.55 -10.10 -6.58
C LYS A 181 17.15 -10.09 -5.18
N ARG A 182 18.48 -10.15 -5.11
CA ARG A 182 19.23 -10.45 -3.87
C ARG A 182 20.15 -9.33 -3.40
N THR A 183 20.38 -8.32 -4.23
CA THR A 183 21.20 -7.15 -3.89
C THR A 183 20.32 -5.92 -3.82
N ILE A 184 20.67 -4.98 -2.94
CA ILE A 184 19.94 -3.70 -2.80
C ILE A 184 19.94 -2.96 -4.15
N HIS A 185 21.06 -2.96 -4.86
CA HIS A 185 21.19 -2.31 -6.17
C HIS A 185 20.23 -2.89 -7.22
N ASP A 186 20.14 -4.22 -7.31
CA ASP A 186 19.21 -4.86 -8.24
C ASP A 186 17.76 -4.66 -7.85
N ILE A 187 17.47 -4.60 -6.54
CA ILE A 187 16.15 -4.29 -6.01
C ILE A 187 15.77 -2.85 -6.40
N CYS A 188 16.64 -1.86 -6.16
CA CYS A 188 16.41 -0.47 -6.56
C CYS A 188 16.14 -0.34 -8.06
N ARG A 189 17.00 -0.94 -8.89
CA ARG A 189 16.85 -0.91 -10.35
C ARG A 189 15.53 -1.55 -10.78
N HIS A 190 15.19 -2.70 -10.19
CA HIS A 190 13.96 -3.40 -10.54
C HIS A 190 12.73 -2.61 -10.10
N ILE A 191 12.70 -2.07 -8.87
CA ILE A 191 11.63 -1.20 -8.38
C ILE A 191 11.47 0.00 -9.31
N GLY A 192 12.56 0.68 -9.69
CA GLY A 192 12.52 1.80 -10.63
C GLY A 192 11.80 1.45 -11.93
N GLY A 193 12.11 0.29 -12.51
CA GLY A 193 11.41 -0.23 -13.69
C GLY A 193 9.97 -0.69 -13.43
N LEU A 194 9.66 -1.18 -12.23
CA LEU A 194 8.29 -1.58 -11.87
C LEU A 194 7.38 -0.36 -11.68
N VAL A 195 7.88 0.72 -11.07
CA VAL A 195 7.12 1.94 -10.86
C VAL A 195 6.64 2.54 -12.20
N THR A 196 7.45 2.45 -13.26
CA THR A 196 7.07 2.93 -14.60
C THR A 196 6.04 2.05 -15.30
N THR A 197 5.81 0.82 -14.82
CA THR A 197 4.78 -0.08 -15.38
C THR A 197 3.41 0.06 -14.73
N ILE A 198 3.31 0.82 -13.63
CA ILE A 198 2.03 1.09 -12.97
C ILE A 198 1.32 2.16 -13.80
N LEU A 199 0.27 1.76 -14.51
CA LEU A 199 -0.46 2.63 -15.42
C LEU A 199 -1.46 3.54 -14.67
N PRO A 200 -1.83 4.71 -15.23
CA PRO A 200 -2.80 5.61 -14.62
C PRO A 200 -4.17 4.99 -14.35
N ASP A 201 -4.68 4.17 -15.28
CA ASP A 201 -5.95 3.47 -15.12
C ASP A 201 -5.91 2.50 -13.94
N GLU A 202 -4.76 1.88 -13.71
CA GLU A 202 -4.56 0.98 -12.59
C GLU A 202 -4.58 1.74 -11.26
N CYS A 203 -3.91 2.90 -11.18
CA CYS A 203 -3.96 3.78 -10.03
C CYS A 203 -5.40 4.25 -9.74
N SER A 204 -6.16 4.58 -10.78
CA SER A 204 -7.56 4.99 -10.64
C SER A 204 -8.43 3.86 -10.09
N ASN A 205 -8.24 2.63 -10.58
CA ASN A 205 -8.93 1.45 -10.04
C ASN A 205 -8.62 1.22 -8.55
N TYR A 206 -7.38 1.46 -8.10
CA TYR A 206 -7.05 1.35 -6.67
C TYR A 206 -7.80 2.36 -5.81
N PHE A 207 -7.97 3.58 -6.31
CA PHE A 207 -8.75 4.62 -5.65
C PHE A 207 -10.23 4.27 -5.58
N GLU A 208 -10.80 3.77 -6.68
CA GLU A 208 -12.19 3.32 -6.74
C GLU A 208 -12.44 2.19 -5.74
N ASN A 209 -11.57 1.18 -5.71
CA ASN A 209 -11.65 0.06 -4.75
C ASN A 209 -11.58 0.52 -3.28
N ALA A 210 -10.86 1.60 -2.99
CA ALA A 210 -10.75 2.18 -1.65
C ALA A 210 -11.88 3.19 -1.30
N GLY A 211 -12.82 3.41 -2.24
CA GLY A 211 -14.00 4.26 -2.05
C GLY A 211 -13.82 5.72 -2.45
N TYR A 212 -12.78 6.06 -3.21
CA TYR A 212 -12.51 7.43 -3.69
C TYR A 212 -13.00 7.66 -5.13
N ALA A 213 -14.06 6.97 -5.57
CA ALA A 213 -14.53 6.98 -6.96
C ALA A 213 -15.24 8.29 -7.42
N SER A 214 -15.09 9.42 -6.73
CA SER A 214 -15.93 10.59 -6.97
C SER A 214 -15.23 11.66 -7.82
N ILE A 215 -15.40 11.56 -9.13
CA ILE A 215 -15.64 12.76 -9.94
C ILE A 215 -17.10 12.66 -10.39
N LYS A 216 -18.04 13.09 -9.53
CA LYS A 216 -19.32 13.58 -10.05
C LYS A 216 -19.02 14.96 -10.66
N THR A 217 -18.67 14.96 -11.95
CA THR A 217 -18.77 16.15 -12.78
C THR A 217 -20.23 16.59 -12.81
#